data_AF-A0A7C5PRR1-F1
#
_entry.id   AF-A0A7C5PRR1-F1
#
_cell.length_a   1.000
_cell.length_b   1.000
_cell.length_c   1.000
_cell.angle_alpha   90.00
_cell.angle_beta   90.00
_cell.angle_gamma   90.00
#
_symmetry.space_group_name_H-M   'P 1'
#
loop_
_entity.id
_entity.type
_entity.pdbx_description
1 polymer ?
#
loop_
_entity_poly.entity_id
_entity_poly.type
_entity_poly.pdbx_seq_one_letter_code
_entity_poly.pdbx_strand_id
1 'polypeptide(L)'
;EVPGEVVALVSSSPKAYALERAKKLGIPAAVVRPRDCSGPRELGERTFAFLRKHGVQWALMGGYMHHILVPEDFTGRVLNIHPALIPSFCGKGMYGHHVHEAVLKAGVKVTGVTVHFVDDEYDHGPIVHQVAVPVEPGDTVETLAARVFEAEKRAYPEAVRRVLAEEAGARPEGGKERVTRFYLVRHGETELNRTDCFRGAVDVELNDLGRRQAAQVGRALEKVPFTAVLSSPMKRAWYTAQRISEARGLSPRPEPAFRNIDLGPWNGKPKKEVQKERPDLWEKWLTQPESLEIPGAETLRQVQERAWNRLLELLGEFRGETLVLATHTTVIKPILARALSVPEPWFWRFHIDHAAYAVLEHRSLRGWCLAASNRTDHLETFRPEPA
;
A
#
# COMPACT_ATOMS: atom_id res chain seq x y z
N GLU A 1 -12.99 16.03 19.80
CA GLU A 1 -11.63 15.86 20.35
C GLU A 1 -10.83 14.93 19.44
N VAL A 2 -9.53 15.14 19.30
CA VAL A 2 -8.59 14.27 18.57
C VAL A 2 -7.57 13.72 19.57
N PRO A 3 -7.08 12.47 19.43
CA PRO A 3 -6.09 11.91 20.35
C PRO A 3 -4.71 12.52 20.07
N GLY A 4 -4.42 13.67 20.68
CA GLY A 4 -3.17 14.38 20.54
C GLY A 4 -3.20 15.79 21.14
N GLU A 5 -2.04 16.43 21.18
CA GLU A 5 -1.87 17.81 21.65
C GLU A 5 -1.31 18.67 20.52
N VAL A 6 -1.81 19.91 20.40
CA VAL A 6 -1.29 20.88 19.44
C VAL A 6 -0.11 21.61 20.08
N VAL A 7 1.10 21.17 19.76
CA VAL A 7 2.33 21.69 20.39
C VAL A 7 3.03 22.80 19.59
N ALA A 8 2.64 23.02 18.33
CA ALA A 8 3.20 24.08 17.51
C ALA A 8 2.25 24.51 16.38
N LEU A 9 2.40 25.75 15.91
CA LEU A 9 1.71 26.27 14.73
C LEU A 9 2.71 26.89 13.75
N VAL A 10 2.58 26.58 12.45
CA VAL A 10 3.28 27.30 11.39
C VAL A 10 2.25 27.95 10.47
N SER A 11 2.49 29.20 10.08
CA SER A 11 1.70 29.87 9.07
C SER A 11 2.56 30.39 7.92
N SER A 12 2.03 30.32 6.70
CA SER A 12 2.61 30.98 5.53
C SER A 12 2.29 32.48 5.47
N SER A 13 1.38 32.97 6.32
CA SER A 13 0.91 34.36 6.32
C SER A 13 0.93 34.96 7.73
N PRO A 14 1.53 36.15 7.94
CA PRO A 14 1.51 36.82 9.23
C PRO A 14 0.11 37.31 9.64
N LYS A 15 -0.88 37.27 8.74
CA LYS A 15 -2.25 37.72 8.98
C LYS A 15 -3.20 36.57 9.34
N ALA A 16 -2.72 35.33 9.41
CA ALA A 16 -3.58 34.19 9.68
C ALA A 16 -4.17 34.27 11.09
N TYR A 17 -5.51 34.20 11.19
CA TYR A 17 -6.21 34.23 12.48
C TYR A 17 -5.80 33.08 13.42
N ALA A 18 -5.27 31.98 12.87
CA ALA A 18 -4.69 30.89 13.65
C ALA A 18 -3.55 31.36 14.57
N LEU A 19 -2.77 32.38 14.19
CA LEU A 19 -1.70 32.95 15.01
C LEU A 19 -2.25 33.59 16.29
N GLU A 20 -3.38 34.30 16.19
CA GLU A 20 -4.06 34.87 17.36
C GLU A 20 -4.58 33.78 18.31
N ARG A 21 -5.08 32.67 17.75
CA ARG A 21 -5.51 31.51 18.54
C ARG A 21 -4.33 30.84 19.25
N ALA A 22 -3.22 30.61 18.55
CA ALA A 22 -2.03 30.03 19.13
C ALA A 22 -1.48 30.89 20.29
N LYS A 23 -1.42 32.21 20.10
CA LYS A 23 -1.01 33.16 21.14
C LYS A 23 -1.89 33.06 22.39
N LYS A 24 -3.22 33.01 22.22
CA LYS A 24 -4.18 32.88 23.34
C LYS A 24 -4.04 31.56 24.09
N LEU A 25 -3.64 30.50 23.40
CA LEU A 25 -3.47 29.15 23.94
C LEU A 25 -2.04 28.86 24.42
N GLY A 26 -1.11 29.82 24.31
CA GLY A 26 0.29 29.62 24.67
C GLY A 26 1.05 28.65 23.73
N ILE A 27 0.52 28.38 22.54
CA ILE A 27 1.12 27.47 21.57
C ILE A 27 2.22 28.21 20.80
N PRO A 28 3.47 27.71 20.76
CA PRO A 28 4.54 28.27 19.96
C PRO A 28 4.15 28.38 18.48
N ALA A 29 4.37 29.55 17.88
CA ALA A 29 4.02 29.80 16.49
C ALA A 29 5.18 30.42 15.69
N ALA A 30 5.30 30.04 14.43
CA ALA A 30 6.22 30.66 13.47
C ALA A 30 5.49 31.08 12.19
N VAL A 31 6.01 32.14 11.58
CA VAL A 31 5.60 32.58 10.24
C VAL A 31 6.73 32.28 9.27
N VAL A 32 6.50 31.37 8.31
CA VAL A 32 7.44 31.01 7.25
C VAL A 32 6.81 31.38 5.92
N ARG A 33 7.13 32.58 5.41
CA ARG A 33 6.49 33.09 4.19
C ARG A 33 7.17 32.49 2.95
N PRO A 34 6.43 31.96 1.96
CA PRO A 34 7.01 31.46 0.72
C PRO A 34 7.88 32.48 0.00
N ARG A 35 7.49 33.76 0.04
CA ARG A 35 8.25 34.88 -0.57
C ARG A 35 9.64 35.12 0.05
N ASP A 36 9.87 34.62 1.26
CA ASP A 36 11.16 34.72 1.95
C ASP A 36 12.05 33.48 1.70
N CYS A 37 11.61 32.56 0.83
CA CYS A 37 12.29 31.30 0.54
C CYS A 37 12.62 31.25 -0.96
N SER A 38 13.74 30.61 -1.30
CA SER A 38 14.19 30.38 -2.68
C SER A 38 13.31 29.41 -3.47
N GLY A 39 12.47 28.62 -2.80
CA GLY A 39 11.51 27.71 -3.42
C GLY A 39 10.83 26.75 -2.44
N PRO A 40 10.04 25.79 -2.95
CA PRO A 40 9.29 24.81 -2.14
C PRO A 40 10.17 23.98 -1.21
N ARG A 41 11.42 23.70 -1.61
CA ARG A 41 12.41 22.98 -0.79
C ARG A 41 12.78 23.74 0.48
N GLU A 42 13.23 24.99 0.35
CA GLU A 42 13.59 25.80 1.51
C GLU A 42 12.37 26.10 2.39
N LEU A 43 11.20 26.31 1.78
CA LEU A 43 9.94 26.47 2.51
C LEU A 43 9.64 25.23 3.36
N GLY A 44 9.81 24.03 2.79
CA GLY A 44 9.73 22.76 3.50
C GLY A 44 10.72 22.68 4.65
N GLU A 45 12.01 22.82 4.36
CA GLU A 45 13.08 22.72 5.35
C GLU A 45 12.86 23.65 6.56
N ARG A 46 12.52 24.93 6.31
CA ARG A 46 12.26 25.91 7.38
C ARG A 46 11.00 25.59 8.19
N THR A 47 9.93 25.17 7.51
CA THR A 47 8.66 24.79 8.17
C THR A 47 8.89 23.58 9.07
N PHE A 48 9.43 22.49 8.51
CA PHE A 48 9.63 21.25 9.26
C PHE A 48 10.76 21.35 10.30
N ALA A 49 11.74 22.25 10.12
CA ALA A 49 12.73 22.54 11.18
C ALA A 49 12.08 23.15 12.43
N PHE A 50 11.13 24.07 12.26
CA PHE A 50 10.37 24.62 13.39
C PHE A 50 9.50 23.56 14.06
N LEU A 51 8.83 22.72 13.27
CA LEU A 51 8.00 21.61 13.78
C LEU A 51 8.86 20.60 14.57
N ARG A 52 10.02 20.21 14.04
CA ARG A 52 10.99 19.34 14.73
C ARG A 52 11.46 19.92 16.06
N LYS A 53 11.79 21.21 16.10
CA LYS A 53 12.23 21.90 17.32
C LYS A 53 11.20 21.79 18.46
N HIS A 54 9.92 21.68 18.14
CA HIS A 54 8.83 21.58 19.11
C HIS A 54 8.29 20.15 19.26
N GLY A 55 9.02 19.13 18.79
CA GLY A 55 8.66 17.73 18.97
C GLY A 55 7.39 17.29 18.23
N VAL A 56 7.01 17.99 17.17
CA VAL A 56 5.82 17.64 16.37
C VAL A 56 6.00 16.29 15.70
N GLN A 57 5.02 15.41 15.87
CA GLN A 57 5.02 14.06 15.28
C GLN A 57 4.17 13.96 14.01
N TRP A 58 3.16 14.83 13.89
CA TRP A 58 2.21 14.91 12.76
C TRP A 58 2.00 16.35 12.36
N ALA A 59 2.00 16.63 11.06
CA ALA A 59 1.66 17.93 10.52
C ALA A 59 0.25 17.90 9.92
N LEU A 60 -0.61 18.81 10.37
CA LEU A 60 -1.98 18.95 9.91
C LEU A 60 -2.12 20.26 9.13
N MET A 61 -2.26 20.16 7.82
CA MET A 61 -2.42 21.27 6.89
C MET A 61 -3.91 21.57 6.67
N GLY A 62 -4.37 22.70 7.20
CA GLY A 62 -5.71 23.24 6.94
C GLY A 62 -5.59 24.65 6.37
N GLY A 63 -6.11 24.86 5.15
CA GLY A 63 -6.02 26.15 4.46
C GLY A 63 -4.60 26.54 4.04
N TYR A 64 -3.71 25.57 3.84
CA TYR A 64 -2.34 25.81 3.38
C TYR A 64 -2.27 25.68 1.85
N MET A 65 -1.97 26.76 1.15
CA MET A 65 -2.13 26.86 -0.32
C MET A 65 -0.81 26.83 -1.11
N HIS A 66 0.30 26.46 -0.47
CA HIS A 66 1.62 26.50 -1.10
C HIS A 66 2.20 25.10 -1.27
N HIS A 67 2.89 24.90 -2.40
CA HIS A 67 3.71 23.72 -2.60
C HIS A 67 4.83 23.70 -1.56
N ILE A 68 4.90 22.61 -0.82
CA ILE A 68 5.92 22.38 0.20
C ILE A 68 6.44 20.96 -0.02
N LEU A 69 7.77 20.79 0.01
CA LEU A 69 8.36 19.46 -0.05
C LEU A 69 8.40 18.86 1.36
N VAL A 70 7.91 17.62 1.48
CA VAL A 70 7.84 16.92 2.77
C VAL A 70 9.17 16.18 2.98
N PRO A 71 9.92 16.45 4.06
CA PRO A 71 11.15 15.74 4.34
C PRO A 71 10.86 14.29 4.75
N GLU A 72 11.86 13.42 4.56
CA GLU A 72 11.74 11.97 4.76
C GLU A 72 11.22 11.57 6.15
N ASP A 73 11.59 12.32 7.20
CA ASP A 73 11.14 12.10 8.58
C ASP A 73 9.65 12.42 8.82
N PHE A 74 9.01 13.14 7.89
CA PHE A 74 7.58 13.44 7.89
C PHE A 74 6.79 12.71 6.80
N THR A 75 7.43 11.89 5.96
CA THR A 75 6.74 11.09 4.94
C THR A 75 5.68 10.20 5.60
N GLY A 76 4.44 10.26 5.10
CA GLY A 76 3.30 9.55 5.68
C GLY A 76 2.79 10.11 7.02
N ARG A 77 3.24 11.31 7.44
CA ARG A 77 2.85 11.98 8.69
C ARG A 77 2.30 13.39 8.49
N VAL A 78 1.94 13.73 7.26
CA VAL A 78 1.38 15.02 6.89
C VAL A 78 0.01 14.80 6.26
N LEU A 79 -1.02 15.44 6.82
CA LEU A 79 -2.39 15.38 6.30
C LEU A 79 -2.82 16.74 5.77
N ASN A 80 -3.44 16.76 4.60
CA ASN A 80 -4.06 17.94 4.02
C ASN A 80 -5.55 17.71 3.76
N ILE A 81 -6.30 18.81 3.68
CA ILE A 81 -7.70 18.82 3.28
C ILE A 81 -7.90 19.65 2.01
N HIS A 82 -8.65 19.10 1.08
CA HIS A 82 -8.98 19.70 -0.21
C HIS A 82 -10.51 19.83 -0.37
N PRO A 83 -11.04 21.00 -0.79
CA PRO A 83 -12.49 21.26 -0.89
C PRO A 83 -13.13 20.72 -2.17
N ALA A 84 -12.74 19.51 -2.61
CA ALA A 84 -13.40 18.72 -3.64
C ALA A 84 -13.15 17.21 -3.43
N LEU A 85 -13.82 16.37 -4.23
CA LEU A 85 -13.54 14.92 -4.28
C LEU A 85 -12.37 14.64 -5.24
N ILE A 86 -11.15 14.52 -4.71
CA ILE A 86 -9.96 14.09 -5.48
C ILE A 86 -10.27 12.74 -6.16
N PRO A 87 -9.94 12.57 -7.46
CA PRO A 87 -9.08 13.43 -8.31
C PRO A 87 -9.81 14.56 -9.06
N SER A 88 -11.07 14.86 -8.73
CA SER A 88 -11.82 15.95 -9.38
C SER A 88 -11.47 17.31 -8.76
N PHE A 89 -11.33 18.33 -9.62
CA PHE A 89 -11.12 19.72 -9.22
C PHE A 89 -9.96 19.91 -8.23
N CYS A 90 -8.83 19.23 -8.46
CA CYS A 90 -7.64 19.26 -7.60
C CYS A 90 -6.37 19.62 -8.40
N GLY A 91 -5.25 19.76 -7.70
CA GLY A 91 -3.96 20.06 -8.30
C GLY A 91 -3.63 21.56 -8.35
N LYS A 92 -2.57 21.91 -9.07
CA LYS A 92 -2.04 23.27 -9.09
C LYS A 92 -3.09 24.29 -9.56
N GLY A 93 -3.39 25.27 -8.72
CA GLY A 93 -4.35 26.34 -9.00
C GLY A 93 -5.77 26.08 -8.48
N MET A 94 -6.07 24.84 -8.07
CA MET A 94 -7.35 24.45 -7.49
C MET A 94 -7.32 24.63 -5.97
N TYR A 95 -7.40 25.87 -5.51
CA TYR A 95 -7.48 26.18 -4.07
C TYR A 95 -8.51 27.29 -3.81
N GLY A 96 -9.10 27.28 -2.61
CA GLY A 96 -10.08 28.28 -2.20
C GLY A 96 -11.25 28.42 -3.19
N HIS A 97 -11.62 29.66 -3.51
CA HIS A 97 -12.75 29.98 -4.39
C HIS A 97 -12.63 29.38 -5.81
N HIS A 98 -11.41 29.21 -6.35
CA HIS A 98 -11.21 28.65 -7.69
C HIS A 98 -11.80 27.23 -7.83
N VAL A 99 -11.79 26.44 -6.75
CA VAL A 99 -12.35 25.08 -6.75
C VAL A 99 -13.87 25.14 -6.96
N HIS A 100 -14.55 26.01 -6.20
CA HIS A 100 -16.00 26.15 -6.26
C HIS A 100 -16.45 26.77 -7.59
N GLU A 101 -15.70 27.74 -8.12
CA GLU A 101 -15.92 28.28 -9.47
C GLU A 101 -15.84 27.19 -10.55
N ALA A 102 -14.80 26.35 -10.48
CA ALA A 102 -14.63 25.24 -11.42
C ALA A 102 -15.75 24.21 -11.31
N VAL A 103 -16.19 23.88 -10.10
CA VAL A 103 -17.33 22.98 -9.84
C VAL A 103 -18.62 23.51 -10.46
N LEU A 104 -18.95 24.79 -10.20
CA LEU A 104 -20.17 25.40 -10.74
C LEU A 104 -20.12 25.51 -12.27
N LYS A 105 -18.95 25.90 -12.81
CA LYS A 105 -18.73 25.96 -14.27
C LYS A 105 -18.89 24.60 -14.95
N ALA A 106 -18.46 23.53 -14.29
CA ALA A 106 -18.61 22.17 -14.81
C ALA A 106 -20.06 21.66 -14.75
N GLY A 107 -20.95 22.30 -13.99
CA GLY A 107 -22.36 21.93 -13.90
C GLY A 107 -22.62 20.59 -13.20
N VAL A 108 -21.66 20.08 -12.44
CA VAL A 108 -21.78 18.82 -11.70
C VAL A 108 -22.81 18.95 -10.56
N LYS A 109 -23.43 17.84 -10.17
CA LYS A 109 -24.42 17.79 -9.09
C LYS A 109 -23.84 17.45 -7.72
N VAL A 110 -22.58 17.01 -7.70
CA VAL A 110 -21.89 16.57 -6.49
C VAL A 110 -20.45 17.09 -6.55
N THR A 111 -20.02 17.70 -5.45
CA THR A 111 -18.62 17.95 -5.11
C THR A 111 -18.33 17.28 -3.76
N GLY A 112 -17.32 17.72 -3.02
CA GLY A 112 -17.11 17.22 -1.68
C GLY A 112 -15.88 17.78 -1.02
N VAL A 113 -15.36 16.98 -0.09
CA VAL A 113 -14.16 17.26 0.68
C VAL A 113 -13.32 16.00 0.68
N THR A 114 -12.01 16.14 0.51
CA THR A 114 -11.05 15.05 0.63
C THR A 114 -10.01 15.37 1.69
N VAL A 115 -9.77 14.44 2.60
CA VAL A 115 -8.59 14.43 3.47
C VAL A 115 -7.64 13.35 2.96
N HIS A 116 -6.37 13.71 2.78
CA HIS A 116 -5.37 12.83 2.19
C HIS A 116 -3.99 13.05 2.79
N PHE A 117 -3.09 12.09 2.60
CA PHE A 117 -1.68 12.27 2.91
C PHE A 117 -1.02 13.20 1.89
N VAL A 118 -0.07 14.01 2.34
CA VAL A 118 0.71 14.91 1.48
C VAL A 118 1.96 14.18 0.98
N ASP A 119 2.20 14.27 -0.32
CA ASP A 119 3.45 13.93 -0.99
C ASP A 119 3.99 15.17 -1.74
N ASP A 120 4.98 14.97 -2.62
CA ASP A 120 5.61 16.06 -3.36
C ASP A 120 4.74 16.60 -4.51
N GLU A 121 3.55 16.04 -4.74
CA GLU A 121 2.60 16.46 -5.75
C GLU A 121 1.32 17.03 -5.12
N TYR A 122 0.67 17.99 -5.81
CA TYR A 122 -0.57 18.58 -5.28
C TYR A 122 -1.70 17.56 -5.31
N ASP A 123 -2.33 17.34 -4.16
CA ASP A 123 -3.57 16.57 -4.03
C ASP A 123 -3.49 15.14 -4.60
N HIS A 124 -2.30 14.53 -4.56
CA HIS A 124 -2.04 13.23 -5.17
C HIS A 124 -1.94 12.08 -4.16
N GLY A 125 -1.49 12.37 -2.93
CA GLY A 125 -1.24 11.32 -1.95
C GLY A 125 -2.49 10.54 -1.50
N PRO A 126 -2.29 9.38 -0.83
CA PRO A 126 -3.37 8.46 -0.50
C PRO A 126 -4.53 9.11 0.27
N ILE A 127 -5.77 8.81 -0.16
CA ILE A 127 -7.00 9.34 0.44
C ILE A 127 -7.26 8.66 1.79
N VAL A 128 -7.52 9.47 2.82
CA VAL A 128 -7.90 9.02 4.17
C VAL A 128 -9.42 9.03 4.33
N HIS A 129 -10.07 10.09 3.85
CA HIS A 129 -11.51 10.27 4.03
C HIS A 129 -12.09 11.20 2.96
N GLN A 130 -13.30 10.89 2.51
CA GLN A 130 -14.06 11.75 1.60
C GLN A 130 -15.49 11.91 2.06
N VAL A 131 -16.03 13.12 1.87
CA VAL A 131 -17.42 13.46 2.15
C VAL A 131 -18.01 14.12 0.93
N ALA A 132 -19.06 13.53 0.37
CA ALA A 132 -19.81 14.11 -0.74
C ALA A 132 -20.65 15.31 -0.26
N VAL A 133 -20.72 16.36 -1.08
CA VAL A 133 -21.50 17.57 -0.84
C VAL A 133 -22.34 17.86 -2.09
N PRO A 134 -23.67 17.99 -1.97
CA PRO A 134 -24.51 18.31 -3.12
C PRO A 134 -24.24 19.73 -3.63
N VAL A 135 -24.34 19.90 -4.95
CA VAL A 135 -24.38 21.21 -5.63
C VAL A 135 -25.83 21.48 -5.99
N GLU A 136 -26.42 22.47 -5.32
CA GLU A 136 -27.85 22.78 -5.42
C GLU A 136 -28.13 23.69 -6.63
N PRO A 137 -29.32 23.59 -7.24
CA PRO A 137 -29.74 24.54 -8.27
C PRO A 137 -29.70 25.98 -7.75
N GLY A 138 -28.98 26.86 -8.45
CA GLY A 138 -28.86 28.27 -8.09
C GLY A 138 -27.74 28.60 -7.10
N ASP A 139 -26.88 27.65 -6.76
CA ASP A 139 -25.69 27.92 -5.94
C ASP A 139 -24.81 29.03 -6.55
N THR A 140 -24.33 29.91 -5.68
CA THR A 140 -23.21 30.80 -5.96
C THR A 140 -21.91 30.18 -5.43
N VAL A 141 -20.76 30.76 -5.79
CA VAL A 141 -19.45 30.35 -5.28
C VAL A 141 -19.45 30.38 -3.75
N GLU A 142 -20.06 31.41 -3.17
CA GLU A 142 -20.13 31.64 -1.73
C GLU A 142 -21.04 30.63 -1.02
N THR A 143 -22.24 30.34 -1.58
CA THR A 143 -23.16 29.38 -0.95
C THR A 143 -22.61 27.96 -1.01
N LEU A 144 -21.99 27.58 -2.13
CA LEU A 144 -21.32 26.29 -2.26
C LEU A 144 -20.10 26.20 -1.34
N ALA A 145 -19.24 27.23 -1.31
CA ALA A 145 -18.08 27.27 -0.43
C ALA A 145 -18.48 27.13 1.05
N ALA A 146 -19.53 27.82 1.50
CA ALA A 146 -20.04 27.70 2.86
C ALA A 146 -20.51 26.27 3.16
N ARG A 147 -21.23 25.63 2.24
CA ARG A 147 -21.67 24.24 2.40
C ARG A 147 -20.51 23.25 2.45
N VAL A 148 -19.51 23.42 1.59
CA VAL A 148 -18.29 22.61 1.60
C VAL A 148 -17.52 22.81 2.89
N PHE A 149 -17.38 24.05 3.37
CA PHE A 149 -16.71 24.36 4.64
C PHE A 149 -17.38 23.69 5.86
N GLU A 150 -18.71 23.60 5.88
CA GLU A 150 -19.42 22.81 6.91
C GLU A 150 -19.11 21.31 6.84
N ALA A 151 -18.84 20.76 5.64
CA ALA A 151 -18.33 19.40 5.50
C ALA A 151 -16.87 19.29 5.94
N GLU A 152 -16.00 20.26 5.63
CA GLU A 152 -14.60 20.27 6.05
C GLU A 152 -14.43 20.23 7.57
N LYS A 153 -15.23 21.04 8.29
CA LYS A 153 -15.25 21.07 9.77
C LYS A 153 -15.57 19.72 10.40
N ARG A 154 -16.25 18.82 9.69
CA ARG A 154 -16.58 17.46 10.13
C ARG A 154 -15.55 16.45 9.65
N ALA A 155 -15.22 16.49 8.36
CA ALA A 155 -14.33 15.55 7.70
C ALA A 155 -12.91 15.59 8.26
N TYR A 156 -12.35 16.79 8.50
CA TYR A 156 -10.95 16.90 8.92
C TYR A 156 -10.70 16.31 10.30
N PRO A 157 -11.43 16.70 11.37
CA PRO A 157 -11.22 16.11 12.69
C PRO A 157 -11.55 14.61 12.76
N GLU A 158 -12.45 14.12 11.91
CA GLU A 158 -12.74 12.70 11.79
C GLU A 158 -11.58 11.92 11.17
N ALA A 159 -11.05 12.38 10.05
CA ALA A 159 -9.89 11.77 9.41
C ALA A 159 -8.67 11.78 10.33
N VAL A 160 -8.39 12.91 10.98
CA VAL A 160 -7.31 13.03 11.97
C VAL A 160 -7.52 12.07 13.14
N ARG A 161 -8.76 11.96 13.67
CA ARG A 161 -9.06 10.97 14.72
C ARG A 161 -8.76 9.55 14.26
N ARG A 162 -9.19 9.15 13.06
CA ARG A 162 -8.96 7.79 12.54
C ARG A 162 -7.46 7.50 12.45
N VAL A 163 -6.70 8.39 11.82
CA VAL A 163 -5.24 8.23 11.64
C VAL A 163 -4.50 8.20 12.98
N LEU A 164 -4.80 9.13 13.89
CA LEU A 164 -4.12 9.20 15.18
C LEU A 164 -4.58 8.10 16.14
N ALA A 165 -5.84 7.67 16.10
CA ALA A 165 -6.31 6.53 16.89
C ALA A 165 -5.73 5.22 16.36
N GLU A 166 -5.52 5.11 15.05
CA GLU A 166 -4.80 4.00 14.44
C GLU A 166 -3.32 3.99 14.85
N GLU A 167 -2.67 5.14 14.95
CA GLU A 167 -1.29 5.23 15.43
C GLU A 167 -1.18 5.00 16.95
N ALA A 168 -2.08 5.58 17.75
CA ALA A 168 -2.16 5.33 19.19
C ALA A 168 -2.51 3.86 19.48
N GLY A 169 -3.41 3.28 18.69
CA GLY A 169 -3.71 1.86 18.62
C GLY A 169 -2.62 1.03 17.92
N ALA A 170 -1.57 1.64 17.38
CA ALA A 170 -0.36 0.99 16.88
C ALA A 170 0.82 1.12 17.87
N ARG A 171 0.79 2.10 18.78
CA ARG A 171 1.65 2.20 19.97
C ARG A 171 1.12 1.25 21.05
N PRO A 172 1.81 0.16 21.38
CA PRO A 172 1.34 -0.77 22.39
C PRO A 172 1.56 -0.19 23.78
N GLU A 173 0.60 -0.38 24.67
CA GLU A 173 0.84 -0.26 26.11
C GLU A 173 2.02 -1.18 26.48
N GLY A 174 3.08 -0.63 27.08
CA GLY A 174 4.29 -1.37 27.44
C GLY A 174 5.45 -1.38 26.41
N GLY A 175 5.39 -0.58 25.34
CA GLY A 175 6.59 -0.24 24.54
C GLY A 175 7.09 -1.29 23.52
N LYS A 176 6.37 -2.39 23.28
CA LYS A 176 6.77 -3.43 22.30
C LYS A 176 6.11 -3.24 20.93
N GLU A 177 6.78 -2.60 19.99
CA GLU A 177 6.36 -2.42 18.57
C GLU A 177 5.40 -3.52 18.05
N ARG A 178 4.27 -3.12 17.46
CA ARG A 178 3.32 -4.07 16.87
C ARG A 178 3.87 -4.60 15.57
N VAL A 179 3.79 -5.91 15.39
CA VAL A 179 4.31 -6.61 14.22
C VAL A 179 3.20 -7.45 13.60
N THR A 180 2.74 -7.06 12.42
CA THR A 180 1.92 -7.94 11.57
C THR A 180 2.86 -8.82 10.75
N ARG A 181 2.61 -10.13 10.69
CA ARG A 181 3.46 -11.08 9.95
C ARG A 181 2.69 -11.77 8.85
N PHE A 182 3.32 -11.90 7.70
CA PHE A 182 2.82 -12.65 6.56
C PHE A 182 3.79 -13.79 6.24
N TYR A 183 3.33 -15.03 6.42
CA TYR A 183 3.99 -16.22 5.90
C TYR A 183 3.54 -16.40 4.44
N LEU A 184 4.39 -16.00 3.50
CA LEU A 184 4.14 -16.10 2.07
C LEU A 184 4.61 -17.47 1.59
N VAL A 185 3.67 -18.40 1.38
CA VAL A 185 3.95 -19.80 1.03
C VAL A 185 3.74 -20.01 -0.46
N ARG A 186 4.73 -20.54 -1.17
CA ARG A 186 4.51 -21.03 -2.54
C ARG A 186 3.79 -22.37 -2.48
N HIS A 187 2.85 -22.60 -3.39
CA HIS A 187 2.22 -23.92 -3.55
C HIS A 187 3.25 -25.07 -3.75
N GLY A 188 2.84 -26.30 -3.42
CA GLY A 188 3.64 -27.50 -3.69
C GLY A 188 3.84 -27.79 -5.19
N GLU A 189 4.67 -28.77 -5.53
CA GLU A 189 4.95 -29.15 -6.92
C GLU A 189 3.71 -29.62 -7.71
N THR A 190 3.65 -29.27 -8.99
CA THR A 190 2.66 -29.75 -9.98
C THR A 190 3.38 -30.44 -11.15
N GLU A 191 2.67 -31.20 -11.98
CA GLU A 191 3.29 -31.78 -13.20
C GLU A 191 3.81 -30.70 -14.17
N LEU A 192 3.12 -29.55 -14.28
CA LEU A 192 3.60 -28.42 -15.08
C LEU A 192 4.87 -27.76 -14.51
N ASN A 193 5.25 -28.05 -13.26
CA ASN A 193 6.56 -27.61 -12.74
C ASN A 193 7.71 -28.49 -13.25
N ARG A 194 7.42 -29.71 -13.72
CA ARG A 194 8.41 -30.64 -14.28
C ARG A 194 8.60 -30.47 -15.78
N THR A 195 7.65 -29.82 -16.45
CA THR A 195 7.75 -29.49 -17.87
C THR A 195 8.39 -28.13 -18.06
N ASP A 196 9.12 -27.95 -19.16
CA ASP A 196 9.71 -26.65 -19.53
C ASP A 196 8.67 -25.77 -20.24
N CYS A 197 7.55 -25.51 -19.55
CA CYS A 197 6.45 -24.68 -20.03
C CYS A 197 6.25 -23.44 -19.16
N PHE A 198 5.77 -22.38 -19.77
CA PHE A 198 5.17 -21.27 -19.05
C PHE A 198 3.86 -21.74 -18.41
N ARG A 199 3.69 -21.47 -17.12
CA ARG A 199 2.53 -21.95 -16.35
C ARG A 199 1.40 -20.95 -16.36
N GLY A 200 1.72 -19.71 -15.99
CA GLY A 200 0.78 -18.59 -15.89
C GLY A 200 -0.55 -18.97 -15.22
N ALA A 201 -1.67 -18.68 -15.87
CA ALA A 201 -3.01 -18.88 -15.33
C ALA A 201 -3.55 -20.32 -15.48
N VAL A 202 -2.78 -21.27 -16.02
CA VAL A 202 -3.24 -22.67 -16.14
C VAL A 202 -3.47 -23.25 -14.75
N ASP A 203 -4.70 -23.70 -14.48
CA ASP A 203 -5.10 -24.18 -13.16
C ASP A 203 -5.03 -25.70 -13.06
N VAL A 204 -3.94 -26.18 -12.46
CA VAL A 204 -3.63 -27.60 -12.29
C VAL A 204 -3.57 -27.98 -10.82
N GLU A 205 -3.80 -29.27 -10.57
CA GLU A 205 -3.65 -29.90 -9.25
C GLU A 205 -2.18 -30.08 -8.87
N LEU A 206 -1.91 -30.25 -7.57
CA LEU A 206 -0.62 -30.73 -7.09
C LEU A 206 -0.39 -32.18 -7.53
N ASN A 207 0.87 -32.56 -7.74
CA ASN A 207 1.24 -33.97 -7.91
C ASN A 207 1.48 -34.65 -6.55
N ASP A 208 1.87 -35.93 -6.56
CA ASP A 208 2.13 -36.70 -5.33
C ASP A 208 3.19 -36.07 -4.43
N LEU A 209 4.26 -35.51 -5.02
CA LEU A 209 5.29 -34.81 -4.26
C LEU A 209 4.72 -33.50 -3.69
N GLY A 210 4.01 -32.72 -4.50
CA GLY A 210 3.37 -31.48 -4.08
C GLY A 210 2.38 -31.67 -2.94
N ARG A 211 1.60 -32.74 -2.94
CA ARG A 211 0.69 -33.08 -1.82
C ARG A 211 1.45 -33.37 -0.53
N ARG A 212 2.57 -34.11 -0.60
CA ARG A 212 3.43 -34.35 0.56
C ARG A 212 4.09 -33.07 1.07
N GLN A 213 4.60 -32.24 0.16
CA GLN A 213 5.17 -30.94 0.45
C GLN A 213 4.16 -30.01 1.15
N ALA A 214 2.92 -29.96 0.65
CA ALA A 214 1.82 -29.20 1.25
C ALA A 214 1.53 -29.67 2.70
N ALA A 215 1.51 -30.98 2.94
CA ALA A 215 1.37 -31.53 4.29
C ALA A 215 2.57 -31.20 5.19
N GLN A 216 3.79 -31.21 4.66
CA GLN A 216 5.02 -30.88 5.39
C GLN A 216 5.05 -29.42 5.83
N VAL A 217 4.68 -28.47 4.95
CA VAL A 217 4.59 -27.05 5.35
C VAL A 217 3.46 -26.82 6.36
N GLY A 218 2.34 -27.56 6.24
CA GLY A 218 1.28 -27.52 7.25
C GLY A 218 1.77 -27.94 8.64
N ARG A 219 2.51 -29.05 8.73
CA ARG A 219 3.16 -29.47 9.99
C ARG A 219 4.18 -28.46 10.50
N ALA A 220 5.00 -27.89 9.62
CA ALA A 220 6.02 -26.91 9.99
C ALA A 220 5.41 -25.65 10.64
N LEU A 221 4.24 -25.22 10.17
CA LEU A 221 3.56 -24.03 10.65
C LEU A 221 2.56 -24.31 11.80
N GLU A 222 2.35 -25.56 12.20
CA GLU A 222 1.39 -25.95 13.26
C GLU A 222 1.55 -25.11 14.55
N LYS A 223 2.80 -24.92 14.98
CA LYS A 223 3.16 -24.16 16.20
C LYS A 223 3.19 -22.64 16.00
N VAL A 224 3.06 -22.15 14.77
CA VAL A 224 3.02 -20.70 14.49
C VAL A 224 1.61 -20.19 14.84
N PRO A 225 1.48 -19.16 15.69
CA PRO A 225 0.17 -18.65 16.12
C PRO A 225 -0.45 -17.72 15.07
N PHE A 226 -0.74 -18.26 13.88
CA PHE A 226 -1.45 -17.51 12.85
C PHE A 226 -2.96 -17.51 13.09
N THR A 227 -3.60 -16.39 12.74
CA THR A 227 -5.02 -16.10 12.98
C THR A 227 -5.88 -16.37 11.74
N ALA A 228 -5.30 -16.29 10.55
CA ALA A 228 -5.99 -16.63 9.31
C ALA A 228 -5.05 -17.27 8.28
N VAL A 229 -5.66 -18.12 7.44
CA VAL A 229 -5.04 -18.70 6.24
C VAL A 229 -5.75 -18.14 5.02
N LEU A 230 -4.99 -17.49 4.16
CA LEU A 230 -5.42 -16.89 2.92
C LEU A 230 -4.86 -17.70 1.75
N SER A 231 -5.55 -17.71 0.63
CA SER A 231 -5.08 -18.45 -0.54
C SER A 231 -5.46 -17.77 -1.84
N SER A 232 -4.54 -17.85 -2.80
CA SER A 232 -4.94 -17.82 -4.20
C SER A 232 -6.05 -18.85 -4.46
N PRO A 233 -7.07 -18.55 -5.28
CA PRO A 233 -8.15 -19.49 -5.56
C PRO A 233 -7.72 -20.66 -6.45
N MET A 234 -6.50 -20.64 -7.01
CA MET A 234 -6.01 -21.70 -7.90
C MET A 234 -5.80 -23.01 -7.13
N LYS A 235 -6.20 -24.13 -7.71
CA LYS A 235 -6.26 -25.47 -7.10
C LYS A 235 -5.00 -25.85 -6.32
N ARG A 236 -3.82 -25.68 -6.93
CA ARG A 236 -2.52 -25.96 -6.31
C ARG A 236 -2.24 -25.16 -5.03
N ALA A 237 -2.57 -23.87 -5.03
CA ALA A 237 -2.38 -23.00 -3.87
C ALA A 237 -3.46 -23.27 -2.82
N TRP A 238 -4.70 -23.44 -3.26
CA TRP A 238 -5.84 -23.79 -2.41
C TRP A 238 -5.61 -25.07 -1.62
N TYR A 239 -5.17 -26.15 -2.28
CA TYR A 239 -4.84 -27.40 -1.60
C TYR A 239 -3.71 -27.22 -0.57
N THR A 240 -2.70 -26.41 -0.92
CA THR A 240 -1.61 -26.09 0.01
C THR A 240 -2.14 -25.35 1.25
N ALA A 241 -3.02 -24.37 1.06
CA ALA A 241 -3.68 -23.64 2.15
C ALA A 241 -4.58 -24.56 3.01
N GLN A 242 -5.29 -25.51 2.39
CA GLN A 242 -6.09 -26.50 3.12
C GLN A 242 -5.23 -27.31 4.09
N ARG A 243 -4.10 -27.86 3.62
CA ARG A 243 -3.18 -28.61 4.50
C ARG A 243 -2.58 -27.76 5.63
N ILE A 244 -2.35 -26.48 5.40
CA ILE A 244 -1.87 -25.54 6.44
C ILE A 244 -2.97 -25.24 7.46
N SER A 245 -4.19 -24.98 6.99
CA SER A 245 -5.32 -24.62 7.85
C SER A 245 -5.81 -25.78 8.73
N GLU A 246 -5.80 -27.02 8.20
CA GLU A 246 -6.11 -28.25 8.95
C GLU A 246 -5.24 -28.42 10.20
N ALA A 247 -3.95 -28.03 10.13
CA ALA A 247 -3.02 -28.12 11.26
C ALA A 247 -3.43 -27.27 12.47
N ARG A 248 -4.34 -26.28 12.30
CA ARG A 248 -4.84 -25.43 13.38
C ARG A 248 -6.38 -25.41 13.47
N GLY A 249 -7.07 -26.30 12.76
CA GLY A 249 -8.53 -26.33 12.73
C GLY A 249 -9.17 -25.07 12.13
N LEU A 250 -8.47 -24.39 11.21
CA LEU A 250 -8.98 -23.22 10.48
C LEU A 250 -9.47 -23.63 9.09
N SER A 251 -10.14 -22.70 8.40
CA SER A 251 -10.51 -22.82 7.00
C SER A 251 -9.83 -21.72 6.18
N PRO A 252 -9.33 -22.01 4.96
CA PRO A 252 -8.68 -21.00 4.14
C PRO A 252 -9.70 -20.05 3.50
N ARG A 253 -9.35 -18.77 3.39
CA ARG A 253 -10.15 -17.73 2.71
C ARG A 253 -9.61 -17.48 1.28
N PRO A 254 -10.46 -17.51 0.24
CA PRO A 254 -10.02 -17.22 -1.12
C PRO A 254 -9.74 -15.72 -1.30
N GLU A 255 -8.62 -15.41 -1.93
CA GLU A 255 -8.15 -14.05 -2.20
C GLU A 255 -7.74 -13.94 -3.68
N PRO A 256 -8.66 -13.55 -4.58
CA PRO A 256 -8.41 -13.49 -6.03
C PRO A 256 -7.22 -12.61 -6.43
N ALA A 257 -6.93 -11.57 -5.64
CA ALA A 257 -5.80 -10.67 -5.84
C ALA A 257 -4.43 -11.37 -5.76
N PHE A 258 -4.35 -12.60 -5.22
CA PHE A 258 -3.12 -13.40 -5.14
C PHE A 258 -3.10 -14.57 -6.14
N ARG A 259 -3.95 -14.57 -7.17
CA ARG A 259 -3.83 -15.51 -8.32
C ARG A 259 -2.47 -15.37 -9.02
N ASN A 260 -2.01 -16.45 -9.66
CA ASN A 260 -0.77 -16.42 -10.44
C ASN A 260 -0.87 -15.39 -11.57
N ILE A 261 0.27 -14.97 -12.12
CA ILE A 261 0.29 -14.12 -13.31
C ILE A 261 -0.44 -14.82 -14.47
N ASP A 262 -1.29 -14.08 -15.18
CA ASP A 262 -1.84 -14.53 -16.45
C ASP A 262 -0.87 -14.17 -17.59
N LEU A 263 -0.29 -15.16 -18.26
CA LEU A 263 0.64 -14.91 -19.36
C LEU A 263 -0.05 -14.94 -20.74
N GLY A 264 -1.39 -14.90 -20.76
CA GLY A 264 -2.19 -14.87 -21.98
C GLY A 264 -1.81 -16.02 -22.93
N PRO A 265 -1.37 -15.73 -24.18
CA PRO A 265 -0.98 -16.74 -25.15
C PRO A 265 0.17 -17.66 -24.71
N TRP A 266 0.95 -17.28 -23.70
CA TRP A 266 2.06 -18.10 -23.20
C TRP A 266 1.61 -19.09 -22.10
N ASN A 267 0.38 -19.01 -21.60
CA ASN A 267 -0.13 -19.98 -20.63
C ASN A 267 -0.05 -21.42 -21.17
N GLY A 268 0.71 -22.28 -20.50
CA GLY A 268 0.95 -23.68 -20.90
C GLY A 268 1.97 -23.87 -22.03
N LYS A 269 2.48 -22.79 -22.63
CA LYS A 269 3.30 -22.86 -23.84
C LYS A 269 4.74 -23.35 -23.53
N PRO A 270 5.33 -24.27 -24.32
CA PRO A 270 6.71 -24.68 -24.15
C PRO A 270 7.68 -23.50 -24.32
N LYS A 271 8.64 -23.34 -23.40
CA LYS A 271 9.59 -22.22 -23.46
C LYS A 271 10.43 -22.24 -24.74
N LYS A 272 10.83 -23.43 -25.22
CA LYS A 272 11.56 -23.60 -26.49
C LYS A 272 10.79 -23.05 -27.70
N GLU A 273 9.47 -23.17 -27.68
CA GLU A 273 8.62 -22.63 -28.75
C GLU A 273 8.59 -21.11 -28.70
N VAL A 274 8.40 -20.53 -27.51
CA VAL A 274 8.48 -19.08 -27.28
C VAL A 274 9.84 -18.51 -27.68
N GLN A 275 10.94 -19.17 -27.29
CA GLN A 275 12.29 -18.77 -27.66
C GLN A 275 12.48 -18.71 -29.18
N LYS A 276 11.91 -19.68 -29.91
CA LYS A 276 12.00 -19.74 -31.38
C LYS A 276 11.14 -18.67 -32.04
N GLU A 277 9.91 -18.47 -31.57
CA GLU A 277 8.95 -17.55 -32.19
C GLU A 277 9.23 -16.08 -31.85
N ARG A 278 9.64 -15.81 -30.61
CA ARG A 278 9.79 -14.48 -30.02
C ARG A 278 11.12 -14.37 -29.27
N PRO A 279 12.26 -14.46 -29.97
CA PRO A 279 13.59 -14.35 -29.35
C PRO A 279 13.77 -13.01 -28.62
N ASP A 280 13.14 -11.94 -29.12
CA ASP A 280 13.13 -10.60 -28.51
C ASP A 280 12.49 -10.58 -27.12
N LEU A 281 11.33 -11.22 -26.98
CA LEU A 281 10.63 -11.30 -25.70
C LEU A 281 11.26 -12.35 -24.77
N TRP A 282 11.84 -13.41 -25.34
CA TRP A 282 12.59 -14.40 -24.60
C TRP A 282 13.81 -13.79 -23.89
N GLU A 283 14.56 -12.91 -24.58
CA GLU A 283 15.69 -12.20 -23.97
C GLU A 283 15.24 -11.29 -22.82
N LYS A 284 14.13 -10.57 -22.98
CA LYS A 284 13.51 -9.80 -21.89
C LYS A 284 13.10 -10.69 -20.71
N TRP A 285 12.48 -11.85 -20.98
CA TRP A 285 12.13 -12.80 -19.92
C TRP A 285 13.35 -13.23 -19.09
N LEU A 286 14.48 -13.48 -19.73
CA LEU A 286 15.71 -13.90 -19.05
C LEU A 286 16.40 -12.77 -18.25
N THR A 287 16.29 -11.53 -18.70
CA THR A 287 17.12 -10.41 -18.19
C THR A 287 16.34 -9.37 -17.39
N GLN A 288 15.14 -9.02 -17.86
CA GLN A 288 14.28 -7.97 -17.30
C GLN A 288 12.80 -8.32 -17.51
N PRO A 289 12.29 -9.37 -16.85
CA PRO A 289 10.90 -9.81 -17.04
C PRO A 289 9.87 -8.75 -16.62
N GLU A 290 10.27 -7.73 -15.83
CA GLU A 290 9.41 -6.60 -15.44
C GLU A 290 9.05 -5.67 -16.60
N SER A 291 9.87 -5.63 -17.67
CA SER A 291 9.60 -4.87 -18.90
C SER A 291 8.94 -5.73 -19.98
N LEU A 292 8.57 -6.97 -19.66
CA LEU A 292 7.92 -7.89 -20.57
C LEU A 292 6.45 -7.51 -20.74
N GLU A 293 6.06 -7.25 -21.98
CA GLU A 293 4.69 -6.97 -22.39
C GLU A 293 4.27 -7.98 -23.46
N ILE A 294 3.23 -8.75 -23.16
CA ILE A 294 2.66 -9.74 -24.07
C ILE A 294 1.19 -9.34 -24.27
N PRO A 295 0.73 -9.11 -25.52
CA PRO A 295 -0.68 -8.79 -25.77
C PRO A 295 -1.62 -9.84 -25.17
N GLY A 296 -2.57 -9.38 -24.35
CA GLY A 296 -3.53 -10.25 -23.65
C GLY A 296 -2.99 -10.93 -22.37
N ALA A 297 -1.79 -10.58 -21.91
CA ALA A 297 -1.23 -11.03 -20.63
C ALA A 297 -1.25 -9.92 -19.57
N GLU A 298 -1.18 -10.30 -18.30
CA GLU A 298 -0.80 -9.43 -17.19
C GLU A 298 0.71 -9.13 -17.23
N THR A 299 1.11 -7.91 -16.87
CA THR A 299 2.51 -7.57 -16.59
C THR A 299 2.87 -7.85 -15.13
N LEU A 300 4.17 -8.01 -14.83
CA LEU A 300 4.61 -8.13 -13.43
C LEU A 300 4.27 -6.90 -12.58
N ARG A 301 4.19 -5.70 -13.18
CA ARG A 301 3.73 -4.48 -12.49
C ARG A 301 2.27 -4.60 -12.07
N GLN A 302 1.39 -5.04 -12.98
CA GLN A 302 -0.03 -5.25 -12.66
C GLN A 302 -0.22 -6.30 -11.56
N VAL A 303 0.55 -7.40 -11.59
CA VAL A 303 0.54 -8.41 -10.52
C VAL A 303 1.02 -7.81 -9.21
N GLN A 304 2.10 -7.01 -9.22
CA GLN A 304 2.61 -6.33 -8.04
C GLN A 304 1.55 -5.39 -7.45
N GLU A 305 0.90 -4.57 -8.26
CA GLU A 305 -0.13 -3.61 -7.83
C GLU A 305 -1.33 -4.32 -7.18
N ARG A 306 -1.94 -5.30 -7.86
CA ARG A 306 -3.12 -5.99 -7.29
C ARG A 306 -2.78 -6.74 -6.00
N ALA A 307 -1.63 -7.39 -5.95
CA ALA A 307 -1.21 -8.14 -4.77
C ALA A 307 -0.82 -7.20 -3.62
N TRP A 308 -0.14 -6.10 -3.92
CA TRP A 308 0.27 -5.11 -2.92
C TRP A 308 -0.91 -4.38 -2.30
N ASN A 309 -1.85 -3.91 -3.11
CA ASN A 309 -3.04 -3.21 -2.61
C ASN A 309 -3.84 -4.12 -1.67
N ARG A 310 -4.04 -5.39 -2.06
CA ARG A 310 -4.72 -6.34 -1.17
C ARG A 310 -3.92 -6.65 0.10
N LEU A 311 -2.59 -6.74 0.02
CA LEU A 311 -1.73 -6.92 1.19
C LEU A 311 -1.87 -5.76 2.19
N LEU A 312 -1.99 -4.51 1.70
CA LEU A 312 -2.20 -3.33 2.56
C LEU A 312 -3.58 -3.32 3.22
N GLU A 313 -4.63 -3.72 2.51
CA GLU A 313 -5.97 -3.90 3.10
C GLU A 313 -5.93 -4.94 4.24
N LEU A 314 -5.30 -6.09 3.99
CA LEU A 314 -5.11 -7.15 4.99
C LEU A 314 -4.26 -6.68 6.18
N LEU A 315 -3.24 -5.88 5.94
CA LEU A 315 -2.46 -5.25 7.00
C LEU A 315 -3.35 -4.37 7.90
N GLY A 316 -4.31 -3.67 7.30
CA GLY A 316 -5.34 -2.91 8.01
C GLY A 316 -6.30 -3.80 8.81
N GLU A 317 -6.77 -4.90 8.22
CA GLU A 317 -7.71 -5.87 8.83
C GLU A 317 -7.08 -6.63 10.02
N PHE A 318 -5.81 -7.03 9.92
CA PHE A 318 -5.17 -8.00 10.83
C PHE A 318 -3.94 -7.42 11.56
N ARG A 319 -4.09 -6.21 12.12
CA ARG A 319 -2.99 -5.49 12.77
C ARG A 319 -2.41 -6.23 13.98
N GLY A 320 -1.09 -6.43 13.98
CA GLY A 320 -0.38 -7.13 15.05
C GLY A 320 -0.58 -8.65 15.04
N GLU A 321 -1.26 -9.19 14.03
CA GLU A 321 -1.54 -10.61 13.91
C GLU A 321 -0.56 -11.30 12.95
N THR A 322 -0.64 -12.64 12.89
CA THR A 322 0.15 -13.45 11.97
C THR A 322 -0.78 -14.14 10.99
N LEU A 323 -0.46 -14.03 9.70
CA LEU A 323 -1.24 -14.54 8.58
C LEU A 323 -0.40 -15.53 7.79
N VAL A 324 -1.03 -16.53 7.20
CA VAL A 324 -0.41 -17.38 6.19
C VAL A 324 -1.10 -17.16 4.85
N LEU A 325 -0.34 -16.92 3.79
CA LEU A 325 -0.84 -16.74 2.42
C LEU A 325 -0.22 -17.78 1.49
N ALA A 326 -1.01 -18.73 1.01
CA ALA A 326 -0.58 -19.66 -0.04
C ALA A 326 -0.80 -19.07 -1.45
N THR A 327 0.26 -18.94 -2.22
CA THR A 327 0.24 -18.30 -3.55
C THR A 327 1.39 -18.83 -4.45
N HIS A 328 1.89 -18.00 -5.35
CA HIS A 328 2.78 -18.34 -6.46
C HIS A 328 4.04 -17.46 -6.46
N THR A 329 5.11 -17.92 -7.10
CA THR A 329 6.37 -17.17 -7.20
C THR A 329 6.19 -15.80 -7.83
N THR A 330 5.36 -15.67 -8.87
CA THR A 330 5.14 -14.39 -9.55
C THR A 330 4.27 -13.43 -8.75
N VAL A 331 3.83 -13.81 -7.55
CA VAL A 331 3.12 -12.94 -6.59
C VAL A 331 4.03 -12.61 -5.42
N ILE A 332 4.69 -13.63 -4.84
CA ILE A 332 5.61 -13.45 -3.70
C ILE A 332 6.76 -12.53 -4.08
N LYS A 333 7.44 -12.79 -5.20
CA LYS A 333 8.61 -12.00 -5.61
C LYS A 333 8.29 -10.51 -5.80
N PRO A 334 7.21 -10.11 -6.51
CA PRO A 334 6.84 -8.70 -6.59
C PRO A 334 6.48 -8.07 -5.24
N ILE A 335 5.80 -8.80 -4.35
CA ILE A 335 5.52 -8.32 -2.98
C ILE A 335 6.84 -8.04 -2.24
N LEU A 336 7.79 -8.97 -2.27
CA LEU A 336 9.09 -8.82 -1.61
C LEU A 336 9.88 -7.66 -2.20
N ALA A 337 9.93 -7.54 -3.53
CA ALA A 337 10.62 -6.44 -4.21
C ALA A 337 10.06 -5.08 -3.80
N ARG A 338 8.73 -4.95 -3.72
CA ARG A 338 8.08 -3.70 -3.32
C ARG A 338 8.27 -3.39 -1.84
N ALA A 339 8.12 -4.39 -0.98
CA ALA A 339 8.28 -4.23 0.46
C ALA A 339 9.70 -3.78 0.85
N LEU A 340 10.71 -4.24 0.10
CA LEU A 340 12.12 -3.95 0.34
C LEU A 340 12.69 -2.84 -0.55
N SER A 341 11.85 -2.17 -1.36
CA SER A 341 12.26 -1.13 -2.30
C SER A 341 13.42 -1.55 -3.23
N VAL A 342 13.40 -2.80 -3.71
CA VAL A 342 14.46 -3.31 -4.59
C VAL A 342 14.28 -2.72 -5.99
N PRO A 343 15.30 -2.03 -6.55
CA PRO A 343 15.21 -1.49 -7.91
C PRO A 343 15.21 -2.62 -8.95
N GLU A 344 14.49 -2.40 -10.05
CA GLU A 344 14.50 -3.28 -11.21
C GLU A 344 15.91 -3.44 -11.81
N PRO A 345 16.22 -4.61 -12.43
CA PRO A 345 15.43 -5.83 -12.43
C PRO A 345 15.54 -6.58 -11.09
N TRP A 346 14.44 -7.09 -10.55
CA TRP A 346 14.36 -7.74 -9.24
C TRP A 346 13.82 -9.18 -9.28
N PHE A 347 13.11 -9.58 -10.33
CA PHE A 347 12.37 -10.86 -10.37
C PHE A 347 13.28 -12.07 -10.22
N TRP A 348 14.43 -12.07 -10.90
CA TRP A 348 15.41 -13.17 -10.81
C TRP A 348 16.34 -13.06 -9.58
N ARG A 349 16.27 -11.97 -8.82
CA ARG A 349 17.07 -11.79 -7.58
C ARG A 349 16.44 -12.49 -6.36
N PHE A 350 15.16 -12.82 -6.44
CA PHE A 350 14.47 -13.60 -5.42
C PHE A 350 14.26 -15.03 -5.90
N HIS A 351 14.49 -16.00 -5.02
CA HIS A 351 14.17 -17.41 -5.25
C HIS A 351 13.21 -17.91 -4.16
N ILE A 352 12.21 -18.69 -4.54
CA ILE A 352 11.23 -19.30 -3.62
C ILE A 352 10.87 -20.68 -4.19
N ASP A 353 11.27 -21.76 -3.51
CA ASP A 353 11.04 -23.15 -3.89
C ASP A 353 9.60 -23.62 -3.60
N HIS A 354 9.22 -24.78 -4.14
CA HIS A 354 7.91 -25.40 -3.91
C HIS A 354 7.68 -25.69 -2.42
N ALA A 355 6.51 -25.30 -1.91
CA ALA A 355 6.16 -25.36 -0.48
C ALA A 355 7.17 -24.66 0.45
N ALA A 356 8.04 -23.81 -0.09
CA ALA A 356 8.85 -22.91 0.71
C ALA A 356 8.02 -21.72 1.16
N TYR A 357 8.45 -21.07 2.23
CA TYR A 357 7.84 -19.83 2.68
C TYR A 357 8.85 -18.72 2.94
N ALA A 358 8.41 -17.49 2.72
CA ALA A 358 9.07 -16.28 3.22
C ALA A 358 8.25 -15.70 4.38
N VAL A 359 8.91 -15.00 5.31
CA VAL A 359 8.25 -14.30 6.41
C VAL A 359 8.48 -12.81 6.22
N LEU A 360 7.42 -12.11 5.84
CA LEU A 360 7.43 -10.66 5.68
C LEU A 360 6.71 -10.04 6.89
N GLU A 361 7.37 -9.11 7.57
CA GLU A 361 6.84 -8.42 8.73
C GLU A 361 6.56 -6.95 8.40
N HIS A 362 5.42 -6.43 8.83
CA HIS A 362 5.19 -4.99 8.92
C HIS A 362 5.26 -4.57 10.38
N ARG A 363 6.22 -3.72 10.68
CA ARG A 363 6.56 -3.21 12.00
C ARG A 363 6.05 -1.78 12.12
N SER A 364 5.22 -1.50 13.12
CA SER A 364 4.50 -0.21 13.19
C SER A 364 5.39 1.04 13.22
N LEU A 365 6.66 0.93 13.64
CA LEU A 365 7.60 2.05 13.65
C LEU A 365 8.65 1.96 12.54
N ARG A 366 8.95 0.75 12.04
CA ARG A 366 10.07 0.49 11.12
C ARG A 366 9.62 0.11 9.70
N GLY A 367 8.33 -0.04 9.46
CA GLY A 367 7.80 -0.46 8.16
C GLY A 367 8.09 -1.93 7.86
N TRP A 368 8.37 -2.24 6.59
CA TRP A 368 8.52 -3.61 6.11
C TRP A 368 9.90 -4.22 6.42
N CYS A 369 9.91 -5.49 6.81
CA CYS A 369 11.12 -6.25 7.11
C CYS A 369 10.97 -7.70 6.60
N LEU A 370 11.97 -8.20 5.88
CA LEU A 370 12.04 -9.62 5.50
C LEU A 370 12.75 -10.41 6.60
N ALA A 371 11.98 -11.10 7.43
CA ALA A 371 12.51 -11.88 8.55
C ALA A 371 13.07 -13.25 8.13
N ALA A 372 12.54 -13.83 7.06
CA ALA A 372 13.05 -15.06 6.47
C ALA A 372 12.69 -15.14 4.98
N SER A 373 13.55 -15.77 4.19
CA SER A 373 13.31 -16.02 2.76
C SER A 373 13.55 -17.49 2.45
N ASN A 374 12.72 -18.06 1.56
CA ASN A 374 12.88 -19.41 1.01
C ASN A 374 13.17 -20.52 2.04
N ARG A 375 12.40 -20.56 3.14
CA ARG A 375 12.54 -21.63 4.14
C ARG A 375 12.03 -22.95 3.60
N THR A 376 12.88 -23.97 3.62
CA THR A 376 12.64 -25.32 3.08
C THR A 376 13.09 -26.43 4.02
N ASP A 377 13.53 -26.08 5.23
CA ASP A 377 14.06 -27.01 6.24
C ASP A 377 13.06 -28.07 6.71
N HIS A 378 11.76 -27.85 6.46
CA HIS A 378 10.69 -28.82 6.73
C HIS A 378 10.50 -29.89 5.65
N LEU A 379 11.18 -29.77 4.51
CA LEU A 379 10.97 -30.68 3.38
C LEU A 379 11.88 -31.91 3.50
N GLU A 380 11.27 -33.09 3.68
CA GLU A 380 11.99 -34.38 3.75
C GLU A 380 12.67 -34.74 2.41
N THR A 381 12.14 -34.23 1.30
CA THR A 381 12.73 -34.38 -0.03
C THR A 381 12.76 -33.02 -0.71
N PHE A 382 13.92 -32.37 -0.63
CA PHE A 382 14.15 -31.14 -1.36
C PHE A 382 14.46 -31.43 -2.83
N ARG A 383 13.66 -30.84 -3.72
CA ARG A 383 13.96 -30.79 -5.16
C ARG A 383 13.97 -29.32 -5.57
N PRO A 384 15.14 -28.74 -5.87
CA PRO A 384 15.19 -27.38 -6.38
C PRO A 384 14.44 -27.31 -7.71
N GLU A 385 13.77 -26.20 -7.97
CA GLU A 385 13.23 -25.95 -9.31
C GLU A 385 14.41 -25.93 -10.32
N PRO A 386 14.30 -26.62 -11.47
CA PRO A 386 15.33 -26.55 -12.49
C PRO A 386 15.57 -25.10 -12.89
N ALA A 387 16.84 -24.71 -13.01
CA ALA A 387 17.25 -23.36 -13.40
C ALA A 387 16.69 -22.97 -14.78
#